data_AF-A0A2P8H092-F1
#
_entry.id   AF-A0A2P8H092-F1
#
_cell.length_a   1.000
_cell.length_b   1.000
_cell.length_c   1.000
_cell.angle_alpha   90.00
_cell.angle_beta   90.00
_cell.angle_gamma   90.00
#
_symmetry.space_group_name_H-M   'P 1'
#
loop_
_entity.id
_entity.type
_entity.pdbx_description
1 polymer ?
#
loop_
_entity_poly.entity_id
_entity_poly.type
_entity_poly.pdbx_seq_one_letter_code
_entity_poly.pdbx_strand_id
1 'polypeptide(L)'
;MTHTTTTDKAASATMPKAGEEFHVLRSGTVLFGAVWKRGDTVVLTAEHIQESINRHGESFLTTFHDAEAQRSKWGHEIVRPGPAPEGFRVWTEGSPEEDLARDAARKAAWALDDLEERTQALRDLNRTYGSRRTSITL
;
A
#
# COMPACT_ATOMS: atom_id res chain seq x y z
N MET A 1 18.18 -30.31 -17.63
CA MET A 1 17.30 -29.14 -17.85
C MET A 1 17.80 -28.02 -16.95
N THR A 2 18.62 -27.13 -17.50
CA THR A 2 19.26 -26.02 -16.80
C THR A 2 18.30 -24.84 -16.77
N HIS A 3 17.78 -24.50 -15.58
CA HIS A 3 17.07 -23.25 -15.38
C HIS A 3 18.09 -22.13 -15.16
N THR A 4 18.18 -21.25 -16.15
CA THR A 4 18.86 -19.95 -16.10
C THR A 4 18.08 -19.04 -15.15
N THR A 5 18.59 -18.79 -13.95
CA THR A 5 18.06 -17.72 -13.11
C THR A 5 18.68 -16.41 -13.57
N THR A 6 17.86 -15.63 -14.27
CA THR A 6 18.08 -14.26 -14.74
C THR A 6 18.74 -13.41 -13.66
N THR A 7 19.90 -12.85 -14.01
CA THR A 7 20.58 -11.78 -13.29
C THR A 7 19.64 -10.59 -13.15
N ASP A 8 19.20 -10.31 -11.91
CA ASP A 8 18.52 -9.09 -11.54
C ASP A 8 19.50 -7.92 -11.73
N LYS A 9 19.33 -7.22 -12.85
CA LYS A 9 20.21 -6.14 -13.30
C LYS A 9 19.82 -4.91 -12.49
N ALA A 10 20.69 -4.54 -11.56
CA ALA A 10 20.69 -3.30 -10.78
C ALA A 10 19.85 -2.19 -11.42
N ALA A 11 18.68 -1.93 -10.84
CA ALA A 11 17.84 -0.80 -11.19
C ALA A 11 18.64 0.48 -10.90
N SER A 12 19.29 1.03 -11.94
CA SER A 12 19.93 2.33 -11.84
C SER A 12 18.91 3.35 -11.35
N ALA A 13 19.33 4.19 -10.40
CA ALA A 13 18.61 5.30 -9.78
C ALA A 13 18.10 6.31 -10.82
N THR A 14 17.12 5.87 -11.61
CA THR A 14 16.54 6.62 -12.71
C THR A 14 15.38 7.38 -12.14
N MET A 15 15.34 8.68 -12.39
CA MET A 15 14.17 9.48 -12.05
C MET A 15 12.95 8.94 -12.81
N PRO A 16 11.79 8.80 -12.15
CA PRO A 16 10.57 8.45 -12.84
C PRO A 16 10.14 9.60 -13.77
N LYS A 17 9.42 9.24 -14.84
CA LYS A 17 8.90 10.19 -15.81
C LYS A 17 7.47 10.59 -15.47
N ALA A 18 7.07 11.77 -15.97
CA ALA A 18 5.68 12.17 -15.93
C ALA A 18 4.82 11.18 -16.72
N GLY A 19 3.66 10.82 -16.17
CA GLY A 19 2.76 9.79 -16.67
C GLY A 19 3.00 8.41 -16.06
N GLU A 20 4.11 8.18 -15.35
CA GLU A 20 4.30 6.92 -14.62
C GLU A 20 3.39 6.86 -13.40
N GLU A 21 2.93 5.65 -13.06
CA GLU A 21 2.09 5.43 -11.89
C GLU A 21 2.91 4.84 -10.75
N PHE A 22 2.43 5.07 -9.53
CA PHE A 22 2.86 4.30 -8.36
C PHE A 22 1.70 4.07 -7.43
N HIS A 23 1.86 3.08 -6.56
CA HIS A 23 0.96 2.90 -5.43
C HIS A 23 1.69 3.06 -4.12
N VAL A 24 0.93 3.54 -3.13
CA VAL A 24 1.43 3.84 -1.80
C VAL A 24 1.36 2.58 -0.93
N LEU A 25 2.44 2.28 -0.24
CA LEU A 25 2.55 1.10 0.63
C LEU A 25 2.27 1.42 2.11
N ARG A 26 2.13 2.70 2.48
CA ARG A 26 1.91 3.14 3.86
C ARG A 26 0.79 4.18 3.93
N SER A 27 -0.08 4.04 4.91
CA SER A 27 -1.04 5.11 5.23
C SER A 27 -0.35 6.23 5.99
N GLY A 28 -0.80 7.47 5.77
CA GLY A 28 -0.22 8.65 6.43
C GLY A 28 1.04 9.17 5.75
N THR A 29 1.40 8.65 4.57
CA THR A 29 2.54 9.17 3.80
C THR A 29 2.20 10.53 3.23
N VAL A 30 3.04 11.52 3.50
CA VAL A 30 2.88 12.88 2.94
C VAL A 30 3.76 13.03 1.71
N LEU A 31 3.15 13.21 0.54
CA LEU A 31 3.83 13.46 -0.74
C LEU A 31 3.06 14.56 -1.49
N PHE A 32 3.77 15.46 -2.17
CA PHE A 32 3.16 16.48 -3.03
C PHE A 32 2.08 17.32 -2.29
N GLY A 33 2.35 17.67 -1.04
CA GLY A 33 1.43 18.45 -0.20
C GLY A 33 0.16 17.71 0.28
N ALA A 34 -0.01 16.43 -0.06
CA ALA A 34 -1.17 15.63 0.30
C ALA A 34 -0.80 14.43 1.20
N VAL A 35 -1.76 14.00 2.03
CA VAL A 35 -1.65 12.77 2.83
C VAL A 35 -2.29 11.61 2.07
N TRP A 36 -1.50 10.59 1.79
CA TRP A 36 -1.91 9.42 1.02
C TRP A 36 -2.17 8.21 1.92
N LYS A 37 -3.04 7.32 1.46
CA LYS A 37 -3.38 6.05 2.11
C LYS A 37 -2.72 4.89 1.40
N ARG A 38 -2.47 3.81 2.14
CA ARG A 38 -1.98 2.56 1.55
C ARG A 38 -2.97 2.05 0.50
N GLY A 39 -2.46 1.73 -0.68
CA GLY A 39 -3.23 1.27 -1.85
C GLY A 39 -3.67 2.38 -2.78
N ASP A 40 -3.54 3.66 -2.40
CA ASP A 40 -3.77 4.76 -3.33
C ASP A 40 -2.81 4.63 -4.51
N THR A 41 -3.35 4.75 -5.72
CA THR A 41 -2.58 4.81 -6.98
C THR A 41 -2.53 6.25 -7.46
N VAL A 42 -1.33 6.71 -7.79
CA VAL A 42 -1.04 8.10 -8.16
C VAL A 42 -0.32 8.12 -9.49
N VAL A 43 -0.79 8.96 -10.41
CA VAL A 43 -0.07 9.28 -11.64
C VAL A 43 0.91 10.42 -11.34
N LEU A 44 2.21 10.19 -11.58
CA LEU A 44 3.22 11.23 -11.47
C LEU A 44 3.00 12.27 -12.56
N THR A 45 2.79 13.52 -12.16
CA THR A 45 2.75 14.65 -13.09
C THR A 45 4.15 15.27 -13.17
N ALA A 46 4.37 16.13 -14.18
CA ALA A 46 5.60 16.92 -14.22
C ALA A 46 5.74 17.82 -12.97
N GLU A 47 4.61 18.29 -12.43
CA GLU A 47 4.56 19.11 -11.21
C GLU A 47 5.01 18.32 -9.98
N HIS A 48 4.51 17.09 -9.80
CA HIS A 48 4.97 16.19 -8.73
C HIS A 48 6.49 15.98 -8.76
N ILE A 49 7.05 15.81 -9.97
CA ILE A 49 8.51 15.64 -10.12
C ILE A 49 9.24 16.92 -9.69
N GLN A 50 8.76 18.10 -10.09
CA GLN A 50 9.38 19.37 -9.67
C GLN A 50 9.27 19.59 -8.16
N GLU A 51 8.10 19.34 -7.56
CA GLU A 51 7.86 19.46 -6.11
C GLU A 51 8.71 18.50 -5.27
N SER A 52 9.10 17.36 -5.85
CA SER A 52 9.94 16.38 -5.17
C SER A 52 11.38 16.86 -4.92
N ILE A 53 11.82 17.90 -5.63
CA ILE A 53 13.19 18.42 -5.60
C ILE A 53 13.33 19.40 -4.44
N ASN A 54 14.24 19.11 -3.52
CA ASN A 54 14.53 19.98 -2.39
C ASN A 54 15.42 21.17 -2.80
N ARG A 55 15.67 22.10 -1.85
CA ARG A 55 16.54 23.28 -2.07
C ARG A 55 18.00 22.95 -2.46
N HIS A 56 18.43 21.70 -2.27
CA HIS A 56 19.77 21.21 -2.62
C HIS A 56 19.79 20.52 -4.00
N GLY A 57 18.67 20.50 -4.71
CA GLY A 57 18.54 19.82 -6.00
C GLY A 57 18.34 18.30 -5.89
N GLU A 58 18.13 17.77 -4.69
CA GLU A 58 17.94 16.34 -4.48
C GLU A 58 16.44 16.00 -4.46
N SER A 59 16.06 14.93 -5.14
CA SER A 59 14.69 14.42 -5.11
C SER A 59 14.59 13.13 -4.32
N PHE A 60 13.53 12.96 -3.54
CA PHE A 60 13.21 11.66 -2.95
C PHE A 60 12.84 10.60 -4.00
N LEU A 61 12.41 11.02 -5.20
CA LEU A 61 12.08 10.11 -6.31
C LEU A 61 13.32 9.45 -6.92
N THR A 62 14.53 9.84 -6.50
CA THR A 62 15.76 9.13 -6.89
C THR A 62 15.78 7.67 -6.41
N THR A 63 15.04 7.34 -5.35
CA THR A 63 14.89 5.98 -4.81
C THR A 63 13.59 5.29 -5.26
N PHE A 64 12.85 5.89 -6.20
CA PHE A 64 11.51 5.45 -6.59
C PHE A 64 11.48 4.00 -7.11
N HIS A 65 12.45 3.61 -7.94
CA HIS A 65 12.57 2.24 -8.46
C HIS A 65 13.47 1.32 -7.61
N ASP A 66 13.97 1.80 -6.46
CA ASP A 66 14.91 1.07 -5.61
C ASP A 66 14.35 0.91 -4.19
N ALA A 67 13.67 -0.21 -3.96
CA ALA A 67 13.08 -0.53 -2.68
C ALA A 67 14.13 -0.69 -1.55
N GLU A 68 15.37 -1.10 -1.87
CA GLU A 68 16.44 -1.19 -0.87
C GLU A 68 16.93 0.18 -0.45
N ALA A 69 17.08 1.12 -1.39
CA ALA A 69 17.41 2.50 -1.07
C ALA A 69 16.32 3.17 -0.22
N GLN A 70 15.04 2.91 -0.50
CA GLN A 70 13.95 3.38 0.37
C GLN A 70 14.07 2.81 1.79
N ARG A 71 14.28 1.49 1.91
CA ARG A 71 14.46 0.83 3.22
C ARG A 71 15.68 1.33 3.96
N SER A 72 16.79 1.58 3.28
CA SER A 72 18.00 2.13 3.90
C SER A 72 17.77 3.54 4.44
N LYS A 73 17.02 4.38 3.70
CA LYS A 73 16.77 5.77 4.06
C LYS A 73 15.69 5.95 5.12
N TRP A 74 14.61 5.17 5.06
CA TRP A 74 13.42 5.37 5.90
C TRP A 74 13.09 4.16 6.81
N GLY A 75 13.86 3.08 6.72
CA GLY A 75 13.59 1.82 7.42
C GLY A 75 12.47 0.98 6.80
N HIS A 76 11.81 1.47 5.75
CA HIS A 76 10.71 0.79 5.06
C HIS A 76 10.52 1.33 3.63
N GLU A 77 9.79 0.58 2.82
CA GLU A 77 9.36 0.99 1.47
C GLU A 77 8.08 1.83 1.59
N ILE A 78 8.05 3.00 0.93
CA ILE A 78 6.95 3.97 1.00
C ILE A 78 6.04 3.85 -0.23
N VAL A 79 6.65 3.75 -1.41
CA VAL A 79 5.96 3.69 -2.70
C VAL A 79 6.56 2.61 -3.57
N ARG A 80 5.75 2.08 -4.49
CA ARG A 80 6.22 1.15 -5.52
C ARG A 80 5.69 1.56 -6.90
N PRO A 81 6.53 1.48 -7.95
CA PRO A 81 6.10 1.76 -9.32
C PRO A 81 4.93 0.85 -9.76
N GLY A 82 4.05 1.42 -10.60
CA GLY A 82 2.85 0.79 -11.12
C GLY A 82 1.62 0.94 -10.22
N PRO A 83 0.44 0.61 -10.75
CA PRO A 83 -0.81 0.67 -10.00
C PRO A 83 -0.83 -0.36 -8.86
N ALA A 84 -1.69 -0.13 -7.87
CA ALA A 84 -1.94 -1.13 -6.84
C ALA A 84 -2.51 -2.40 -7.50
N PRO A 85 -1.96 -3.59 -7.22
CA PRO A 85 -2.46 -4.82 -7.83
C PRO A 85 -3.90 -5.11 -7.38
N GLU A 86 -4.63 -5.88 -8.18
CA GLU A 86 -5.98 -6.29 -7.82
C GLU A 86 -5.97 -7.07 -6.49
N GLY A 87 -6.92 -6.76 -5.60
CA GLY A 87 -6.97 -7.35 -4.26
C GLY A 87 -5.88 -6.84 -3.30
N PHE A 88 -5.16 -5.77 -3.66
CA PHE A 88 -4.18 -5.17 -2.76
C PHE A 88 -4.84 -4.76 -1.44
N ARG A 89 -4.27 -5.27 -0.34
CA ARG A 89 -4.78 -4.98 0.98
C ARG A 89 -4.37 -3.57 1.40
N VAL A 90 -5.36 -2.69 1.51
CA VAL A 90 -5.23 -1.27 1.91
C VAL A 90 -4.86 -1.07 3.38
N TRP A 91 -4.80 -2.14 4.16
CA TRP A 91 -4.43 -2.14 5.58
C TRP A 91 -3.34 -3.19 5.84
N THR A 92 -2.65 -3.05 6.97
CA THR A 92 -1.72 -4.05 7.49
C THR A 92 -2.31 -4.71 8.73
N GLU A 93 -1.95 -5.95 9.02
CA GLU A 93 -2.42 -6.64 10.22
C GLU A 93 -2.06 -5.85 11.49
N GLY A 94 -3.01 -5.71 12.41
CA GLY A 94 -2.88 -4.94 13.64
C GLY A 94 -2.98 -3.42 13.48
N SER A 95 -3.23 -2.90 12.27
CA SER A 95 -3.39 -1.45 12.05
C SER A 95 -4.81 -0.96 12.40
N PRO A 96 -4.97 0.31 12.81
CA PRO A 96 -6.30 0.90 12.97
C PRO A 96 -7.16 0.82 11.69
N GLU A 97 -6.52 0.87 10.51
CA GLU A 97 -7.19 0.69 9.22
C GLU A 97 -7.75 -0.72 9.04
N GLU A 98 -7.09 -1.76 9.59
CA GLU A 98 -7.65 -3.11 9.63
C GLU A 98 -8.93 -3.14 10.46
N ASP A 99 -8.93 -2.50 11.64
CA ASP A 99 -10.12 -2.44 12.49
C ASP A 99 -11.28 -1.72 11.82
N LEU A 100 -11.00 -0.59 11.14
CA LEU A 100 -12.01 0.13 10.37
C LEU A 100 -12.54 -0.69 9.20
N ALA A 101 -11.66 -1.37 8.46
CA ALA A 101 -12.06 -2.24 7.33
C ALA A 101 -12.89 -3.44 7.81
N ARG A 102 -12.49 -4.06 8.92
CA ARG A 102 -13.22 -5.14 9.58
C ARG A 102 -14.60 -4.69 10.04
N ASP A 103 -14.71 -3.52 10.68
CA ASP A 103 -15.98 -2.97 11.15
C ASP A 103 -16.91 -2.60 9.99
N ALA A 104 -16.37 -2.04 8.90
CA ALA A 104 -17.13 -1.76 7.68
C ALA A 104 -17.66 -3.05 7.04
N ALA A 105 -16.81 -4.07 6.90
CA ALA A 105 -17.21 -5.38 6.38
C ALA A 105 -18.28 -6.04 7.26
N ARG A 106 -18.16 -5.92 8.60
CA ARG A 106 -19.16 -6.43 9.54
C ARG A 106 -20.50 -5.72 9.36
N LYS A 107 -20.49 -4.39 9.26
CA LYS A 107 -21.71 -3.60 9.02
C LYS A 107 -22.37 -3.99 7.70
N ALA A 108 -21.58 -4.15 6.63
CA ALA A 108 -22.08 -4.58 5.33
C ALA A 108 -22.72 -5.97 5.41
N ALA A 109 -22.08 -6.94 6.08
CA ALA A 109 -22.64 -8.27 6.27
C ALA A 109 -23.99 -8.22 7.03
N TRP A 110 -24.09 -7.42 8.08
CA TRP A 110 -25.35 -7.27 8.84
C TRP A 110 -26.45 -6.50 8.10
N ALA A 111 -26.09 -5.72 7.09
CA ALA A 111 -27.05 -5.03 6.23
C ALA A 111 -27.67 -5.95 5.16
N LEU A 112 -27.17 -7.17 4.97
CA LEU A 112 -27.77 -8.16 4.07
C LEU A 112 -29.07 -8.70 4.69
N ASP A 113 -30.16 -8.64 3.93
CA ASP A 113 -31.48 -9.13 4.37
C ASP A 113 -31.57 -10.66 4.37
N ASP A 114 -30.91 -11.31 3.40
CA ASP A 114 -30.86 -12.76 3.30
C ASP A 114 -29.96 -13.39 4.36
N LEU A 115 -30.46 -14.43 5.03
CA LEU A 115 -29.77 -15.08 6.13
C LEU A 115 -28.58 -15.92 5.66
N GLU A 116 -28.66 -16.53 4.49
CA GLU A 116 -27.60 -17.36 3.92
C GLU A 116 -26.44 -16.46 3.47
N GLU A 117 -26.74 -15.39 2.73
CA GLU A 117 -25.76 -14.39 2.31
C GLU A 117 -25.07 -13.72 3.50
N ARG A 118 -25.84 -13.33 4.53
CA ARG A 118 -25.29 -12.79 5.78
C ARG A 118 -24.35 -13.78 6.46
N THR A 119 -24.77 -15.03 6.57
CA THR A 119 -23.96 -16.08 7.22
C THR A 119 -22.65 -16.31 6.47
N GLN A 120 -22.72 -16.37 5.14
CA GLN A 120 -21.55 -16.52 4.30
C GLN A 120 -20.60 -15.32 4.41
N ALA A 121 -21.13 -14.09 4.33
CA ALA A 121 -20.35 -12.86 4.49
C ALA A 121 -19.64 -12.78 5.85
N LEU A 122 -20.30 -13.22 6.94
CA LEU A 122 -19.69 -13.28 8.28
C LEU A 122 -18.58 -14.35 8.36
N ARG A 123 -18.73 -15.50 7.68
CA ARG A 123 -17.67 -16.52 7.58
C ARG A 123 -16.46 -16.00 6.81
N ASP A 124 -16.68 -15.29 5.71
CA ASP A 124 -15.62 -14.71 4.89
C ASP A 124 -14.91 -13.57 5.62
N LEU A 125 -15.64 -12.77 6.40
CA LEU A 125 -15.06 -11.79 7.32
C LEU A 125 -14.12 -12.46 8.32
N ASN A 126 -14.56 -13.55 8.98
CA ASN A 126 -13.73 -14.26 9.95
C ASN A 126 -12.49 -14.89 9.30
N ARG A 127 -12.60 -15.37 8.06
CA ARG A 127 -11.45 -15.88 7.29
C ARG A 127 -10.44 -14.78 6.95
N THR A 128 -10.93 -13.56 6.68
CA THR A 128 -10.10 -12.44 6.21
C THR A 128 -9.40 -11.71 7.36
N TYR A 129 -10.09 -11.47 8.47
CA TYR A 129 -9.62 -10.65 9.59
C TYR A 129 -9.31 -11.45 10.87
N GLY A 130 -9.57 -12.76 10.86
CA GLY A 130 -9.48 -13.62 12.03
C GLY A 130 -10.56 -13.37 13.09
N SER A 131 -10.60 -14.25 14.09
CA SER A 131 -11.45 -14.09 15.26
C SER A 131 -10.90 -12.99 16.14
N ARG A 132 -11.74 -12.05 16.58
CA ARG A 132 -11.35 -11.01 17.55
C ARG A 132 -10.88 -11.70 18.84
N ARG A 133 -9.59 -11.57 19.21
CA ARG A 133 -9.16 -11.96 20.56
C ARG A 133 -9.82 -11.00 21.54
N THR A 134 -10.73 -11.51 22.36
CA THR A 134 -11.40 -10.74 23.43
C THR A 134 -10.69 -10.85 24.78
N SER A 135 -9.46 -11.36 24.83
CA SER A 135 -8.72 -11.49 26.08
C SER A 135 -8.11 -10.15 26.51
N ILE A 136 -8.85 -9.42 27.34
CA ILE A 136 -8.24 -8.62 28.41
C ILE A 136 -7.91 -9.62 29.52
N THR A 137 -6.62 -9.92 29.71
CA THR A 137 -6.15 -10.44 31.00
C THR A 137 -5.82 -9.20 31.82
N LEU A 138 -6.67 -8.89 32.80
CA LEU A 138 -6.37 -7.92 33.86
C LEU A 138 -5.32 -8.49 34.80
#